data_AF-A0A8J2THY7-F1
#
_entry.id   AF-A0A8J2THY7-F1
#
_cell.length_a   1.000
_cell.length_b   1.000
_cell.length_c   1.000
_cell.angle_alpha   90.00
_cell.angle_beta   90.00
_cell.angle_gamma   90.00
#
_symmetry.space_group_name_H-M   'P 1'
#
loop_
_entity.id
_entity.type
_entity.pdbx_description
1 polymer ?
#
loop_
_entity_poly.entity_id
_entity_poly.type
_entity_poly.pdbx_seq_one_letter_code
_entity_poly.pdbx_strand_id
1 'polypeptide(L)' 'MLTNLPNFLEAITAYKKRAGIEAMFKDCKSGGYNLEASKASNERATRLVLLIAIADTFSTLKGQSIR' A
#
# COMPACT_ATOMS: atom_id res chain seq x y z
N MET A 1 1.23 -7.76 -21.07
CA MET A 1 1.79 -7.97 -19.72
C MET A 1 2.91 -8.98 -19.84
N LEU A 2 4.14 -8.58 -19.55
CA LEU A 2 5.29 -9.50 -19.53
C LEU A 2 5.39 -10.07 -18.12
N THR A 3 5.39 -11.38 -17.97
CA THR A 3 5.40 -12.07 -16.67
C THR A 3 6.01 -13.46 -16.82
N ASN A 4 6.53 -14.00 -15.71
CA ASN A 4 7.02 -15.38 -15.61
C ASN A 4 5.94 -16.35 -15.09
N LEU A 5 4.70 -15.90 -14.91
CA LEU A 5 3.60 -16.74 -14.47
C LEU A 5 3.22 -17.76 -15.57
N PRO A 6 2.93 -19.02 -15.19
CA PRO A 6 2.83 -20.14 -16.13
C PRO A 6 1.59 -20.09 -17.03
N ASN A 7 0.53 -19.37 -16.65
CA ASN A 7 -0.69 -19.27 -17.46
C ASN A 7 -1.35 -17.89 -17.42
N PHE A 8 -2.19 -17.65 -18.44
CA PHE A 8 -2.87 -16.38 -18.65
C PHE A 8 -3.82 -16.01 -17.51
N LEU A 9 -4.56 -16.98 -16.95
CA LEU A 9 -5.54 -16.72 -15.90
C LEU A 9 -4.87 -16.25 -14.59
N GLU A 10 -3.75 -16.86 -14.22
CA GLU A 10 -2.93 -16.42 -13.08
C GLU A 10 -2.39 -15.02 -13.28
N ALA A 11 -1.85 -14.72 -14.47
CA ALA A 11 -1.34 -13.39 -14.80
C ALA A 11 -2.42 -12.31 -14.67
N ILE A 12 -3.61 -12.55 -15.23
CA ILE A 12 -4.74 -11.62 -15.13
C ILE A 12 -5.22 -11.48 -13.68
N THR A 13 -5.32 -12.59 -12.95
CA THR A 13 -5.76 -12.58 -11.54
C THR A 13 -4.81 -11.80 -10.65
N ALA A 14 -3.49 -12.00 -10.82
CA ALA A 14 -2.47 -11.24 -10.11
C ALA A 14 -2.53 -9.75 -10.49
N TYR A 15 -2.64 -9.43 -11.78
CA TYR A 15 -2.69 -8.03 -12.25
C TYR A 15 -3.89 -7.27 -11.70
N LYS A 16 -5.06 -7.91 -11.60
CA LYS A 16 -6.28 -7.30 -11.04
C LYS A 16 -6.09 -6.82 -9.60
N LYS A 17 -5.23 -7.47 -8.82
CA LYS A 17 -4.94 -7.09 -7.42
C LYS A 17 -4.03 -5.88 -7.29
N ARG A 18 -3.42 -5.38 -8.38
CA ARG A 18 -2.44 -4.28 -8.34
C ARG A 18 -2.99 -3.00 -7.72
N ALA A 19 -4.29 -2.74 -7.86
CA ALA A 19 -4.92 -1.52 -7.35
C ALA A 19 -5.03 -1.53 -5.81
N GLY A 20 -4.84 -2.68 -5.15
CA GLY A 20 -4.93 -2.78 -3.68
C GLY A 20 -3.97 -1.85 -2.94
N ILE A 21 -2.79 -1.55 -3.50
CA ILE A 21 -1.81 -0.65 -2.88
C ILE A 21 -2.18 0.83 -3.01
N GLU A 22 -3.13 1.18 -3.87
CA GLU A 22 -3.49 2.58 -4.14
C GLU A 22 -4.14 3.24 -2.92
N ALA A 23 -4.84 2.46 -2.08
CA ALA A 23 -5.38 2.94 -0.81
C ALA A 23 -4.26 3.43 0.13
N MET A 24 -3.25 2.60 0.38
CA MET A 24 -2.08 2.98 1.19
C MET A 24 -1.37 4.23 0.62
N PHE A 25 -1.25 4.34 -0.71
CA PHE A 25 -0.66 5.52 -1.33
C PHE A 25 -1.51 6.78 -1.18
N LYS A 26 -2.83 6.65 -1.25
CA LYS A 26 -3.74 7.77 -0.99
C LYS A 26 -3.63 8.24 0.45
N ASP A 27 -3.56 7.31 1.40
CA ASP A 27 -3.45 7.59 2.82
C ASP A 27 -2.13 8.30 3.17
N CYS A 28 -1.02 7.96 2.52
CA CYS A 28 0.25 8.64 2.75
C CYS A 28 0.31 10.08 2.18
N LYS A 29 -0.58 10.43 1.26
CA LYS A 29 -0.58 11.73 0.55
C LYS A 29 -1.54 12.74 1.18
N SER A 30 -1.73 13.87 0.52
CA SER A 30 -2.62 14.96 0.94
C SER A 30 -4.08 14.54 1.15
N GLY A 31 -4.50 13.40 0.59
CA GLY A 31 -5.84 12.83 0.76
C GLY A 31 -6.03 11.95 2.00
N GLY A 32 -5.00 11.77 2.83
CA GLY A 32 -5.05 11.04 4.10
C GLY A 32 -4.22 11.73 5.18
N TYR A 33 -3.14 11.07 5.64
CA TYR A 33 -2.23 11.54 6.67
C TYR A 33 -1.35 12.73 6.25
N ASN A 34 -1.36 13.13 4.97
CA ASN A 34 -0.65 14.28 4.44
C ASN A 34 0.85 14.30 4.80
N LEU A 35 1.51 13.14 4.65
CA LEU A 35 2.91 12.96 5.05
C LEU A 35 3.85 13.89 4.25
N GLU A 36 3.51 14.18 2.99
CA GLU A 36 4.28 15.07 2.10
C GLU A 36 4.31 16.52 2.60
N ALA A 37 3.24 17.00 3.25
CA ALA A 37 3.21 18.32 3.87
C ALA A 37 3.65 18.29 5.34
N SER A 38 3.88 17.09 5.90
CA SER A 38 4.32 16.97 7.29
C SER A 38 5.74 17.52 7.43
N LYS A 39 5.96 18.34 8.46
CA LYS A 39 7.30 18.84 8.81
C LYS A 39 8.08 17.81 9.65
N ALA A 40 7.91 16.52 9.34
CA ALA A 40 8.60 15.45 10.04
C ALA A 40 10.07 15.38 9.61
N SER A 41 10.95 15.08 10.56
CA SER A 41 12.32 14.71 10.22
C SER A 41 12.31 13.42 9.41
N ASN A 42 13.33 13.21 8.58
CA ASN A 42 13.46 11.99 7.78
C ASN A 42 13.33 10.72 8.64
N GLU A 43 13.95 10.70 9.82
CA GLU A 43 13.85 9.59 10.75
C GLU A 43 12.41 9.33 11.22
N ARG A 44 11.67 10.39 11.58
CA ARG A 44 10.28 10.27 12.02
C ARG A 44 9.37 9.86 10.85
N ALA A 45 9.58 10.41 9.66
CA ALA A 45 8.83 10.06 8.47
C ALA A 45 9.02 8.57 8.12
N THR A 46 10.25 8.07 8.14
CA THR A 46 10.54 6.64 7.90
C THR A 46 9.85 5.73 8.91
N ARG A 47 9.87 6.09 10.20
CA ARG A 47 9.18 5.32 11.24
C ARG A 47 7.65 5.32 11.04
N LEU A 48 7.06 6.44 10.64
CA LEU A 48 5.63 6.54 10.35
C LEU A 48 5.23 5.68 9.14
N VAL A 49 5.98 5.75 8.05
CA VAL A 49 5.72 4.91 6.85
C VAL A 49 5.84 3.43 7.20
N LEU A 50 6.83 3.04 8.01
CA LEU A 50 6.97 1.65 8.48
C LEU A 50 5.75 1.20 9.29
N LEU A 51 5.28 2.03 10.23
CA LEU A 51 4.09 1.72 11.03
C LEU A 51 2.83 1.59 10.18
N ILE A 52 2.65 2.47 9.19
CA ILE A 52 1.53 2.40 8.24
C ILE A 52 1.60 1.10 7.44
N ALA A 53 2.77 0.74 6.90
CA ALA A 53 2.96 -0.50 6.14
C ALA A 53 2.67 -1.75 6.98
N ILE A 54 3.09 -1.77 8.26
CA ILE A 54 2.78 -2.86 9.19
C ILE A 54 1.28 -2.95 9.45
N ALA A 55 0.61 -1.83 9.72
CA ALA A 55 -0.83 -1.80 9.95
C ALA A 55 -1.60 -2.32 8.73
N ASP A 56 -1.23 -1.84 7.53
CA ASP A 56 -1.88 -2.21 6.26
C ASP A 56 -1.69 -3.69 5.93
N THR A 57 -0.50 -4.23 6.24
CA THR A 57 -0.23 -5.67 6.14
C THR A 57 -1.16 -6.47 7.06
N PHE A 58 -1.30 -6.08 8.34
CA PHE A 58 -2.18 -6.78 9.27
C PHE A 58 -3.65 -6.72 8.86
N SER A 59 -4.10 -5.57 8.36
CA SER A 59 -5.48 -5.39 7.92
C SER A 59 -5.76 -6.21 6.67
N THR A 60 -4.86 -6.18 5.68
CA THR A 60 -4.94 -7.01 4.47
C THR A 60 -5.00 -8.50 4.80
N LEU A 61 -4.14 -8.98 5.71
CA LEU A 61 -4.14 -10.39 6.14
C LEU A 61 -5.42 -10.80 6.86
N LYS A 62 -6.06 -9.89 7.59
CA LYS A 62 -7.36 -10.11 8.26
C LYS A 62 -8.57 -9.95 7.33
N GLY A 63 -8.36 -9.56 6.07
CA GLY A 63 -9.45 -9.21 5.16
C GLY A 63 -10.20 -7.93 5.57
N GLN A 64 -9.57 -7.08 6.39
CA GLN A 64 -10.12 -5.80 6.83
C GLN A 64 -9.54 -4.66 5.98
N SER A 65 -10.39 -3.70 5.62
CA SER A 65 -9.91 -2.45 5.03
C SER A 65 -9.49 -1.51 6.16
N ILE A 66 -8.26 -1.00 6.11
CA ILE A 66 -7.93 0.24 6.82
C ILE A 66 -8.80 1.34 6.21
N ARG A 67 -9.27 2.24 7.07
CA ARG A 67 -10.33 3.21 6.76
C ARG A 67 -9.91 4.60 7.19
#